data_AF-A0A0E3SD39-F1
#
_entry.id   AF-A0A0E3SD39-F1
#
_cell.length_a   1.000
_cell.length_b   1.000
_cell.length_c   1.000
_cell.angle_alpha   90.00
_cell.angle_beta   90.00
_cell.angle_gamma   90.00
#
_symmetry.space_group_name_H-M   'P 1'
#
loop_
_entity.id
_entity.type
_entity.pdbx_description
1 polymer ?
#
loop_
_entity_poly.entity_id
_entity_poly.type
_entity_poly.pdbx_seq_one_letter_code
_entity_poly.pdbx_strand_id
1 'polypeptide(L)'
;MAIAVAGQSAYDMFGDEAILTEEFLSKDFRTWEGGLVSINHENNNHLLNKARISDLEYDPETKLVWATFNDLPQKTLDLINSDFYEGVSQECVPLEMEGRKIKKGYGTGATLVSYPYKPAATPEMGVGVRPSTGSMMAATLASKYPQYKTGGEKTPENEPTIDELKSTIETLKSENAKLREDLIAKDKTIESTVEKAVKIALESHDKRQKEASEYNEAVKELSSFMKGKEKELDEFLSEKPSAGIIRATAAAMKATVASHIGTGGGGGGGSGGGGKVKSTYEAGKDVYTAAGITPEDLEKYGGLEE
;
A
#
# COMPACT_ATOMS: atom_id res chain seq x y z
N MET A 1 -8.11 33.69 7.62
CA MET A 1 -8.95 33.10 8.69
C MET A 1 -8.10 32.94 9.93
N ALA A 2 -8.62 33.21 11.13
CA ALA A 2 -7.91 32.86 12.35
C ALA A 2 -7.88 31.34 12.50
N ILE A 3 -6.70 30.75 12.68
CA ILE A 3 -6.49 29.31 12.75
C ILE A 3 -6.08 28.84 14.13
N ALA A 4 -5.71 29.70 15.06
CA ALA A 4 -5.39 29.29 16.42
C ALA A 4 -5.59 30.42 17.43
N VAL A 5 -5.86 30.05 18.68
CA VAL A 5 -5.89 30.96 19.85
C VAL A 5 -5.22 30.31 21.06
N ALA A 6 -4.64 31.11 21.94
CA ALA A 6 -4.07 30.59 23.18
C ALA A 6 -5.15 29.93 24.06
N GLY A 7 -4.82 28.80 24.67
CA GLY A 7 -5.73 27.99 25.49
C GLY A 7 -6.54 26.96 24.71
N GLN A 8 -6.44 26.96 23.38
CA GLN A 8 -7.06 25.99 22.50
C GLN A 8 -6.32 24.65 22.51
N SER A 9 -7.06 23.56 22.34
CA SER A 9 -6.48 22.23 22.11
C SER A 9 -5.88 22.11 20.71
N ALA A 10 -4.74 21.45 20.61
CA ALA A 10 -4.14 20.99 19.37
C ALA A 10 -3.85 19.50 19.51
N TYR A 11 -3.87 18.81 18.38
CA TYR A 11 -3.69 17.35 18.33
C TYR A 11 -2.45 17.03 17.52
N ASP A 12 -1.72 16.00 17.91
CA ASP A 12 -0.67 15.45 17.08
C ASP A 12 -1.22 14.37 16.13
N MET A 13 -0.34 13.78 15.32
CA MET A 13 -0.72 12.73 14.35
C MET A 13 -1.18 11.42 15.00
N PHE A 14 -0.96 11.24 16.31
CA PHE A 14 -1.41 10.08 17.08
C PHE A 14 -2.73 10.35 17.82
N GLY A 15 -3.24 11.59 17.72
CA GLY A 15 -4.47 12.03 18.38
C GLY A 15 -4.25 12.47 19.83
N ASP A 16 -3.01 12.62 20.28
CA ASP A 16 -2.72 13.11 21.62
C ASP A 16 -3.02 14.61 21.70
N GLU A 17 -3.77 14.98 22.74
CA GLU A 17 -4.21 16.35 22.97
C GLU A 17 -3.19 17.15 23.79
N ALA A 18 -2.84 18.34 23.30
CA ALA A 18 -2.04 19.32 24.01
C ALA A 18 -2.66 20.72 23.87
N ILE A 19 -2.31 21.64 24.77
CA ILE A 19 -2.90 22.98 24.84
C ILE A 19 -1.92 24.01 24.29
N LEU A 20 -2.34 24.78 23.29
CA LEU A 20 -1.58 25.88 22.72
C LEU A 20 -1.41 27.01 23.74
N THR A 21 -0.17 27.43 23.98
CA THR A 21 0.09 28.58 24.86
C THR A 21 0.29 29.86 24.08
N GLU A 22 0.03 30.99 24.71
CA GLU A 22 0.37 32.31 24.18
C GLU A 22 1.87 32.45 23.93
N GLU A 23 2.70 31.85 24.78
CA GLU A 23 4.16 31.82 24.60
C GLU A 23 4.56 31.15 23.28
N PHE A 24 3.95 30.01 22.97
CA PHE A 24 4.19 29.31 21.72
C PHE A 24 3.63 30.09 20.52
N LEU A 25 2.38 30.57 20.59
CA LEU A 25 1.76 31.29 19.48
C LEU A 25 2.41 32.65 19.20
N SER A 26 3.01 33.32 20.18
CA SER A 26 3.69 34.60 19.95
C SER A 26 5.09 34.46 19.35
N LYS A 27 5.76 33.31 19.57
CA LYS A 27 7.15 33.08 19.13
C LYS A 27 7.26 32.21 17.89
N ASP A 28 6.46 31.14 17.82
CA ASP A 28 6.66 30.03 16.91
C ASP A 28 5.47 29.78 15.97
N PHE A 29 4.46 30.67 15.92
CA PHE A 29 3.29 30.53 15.04
C PHE A 29 3.65 30.31 13.57
N ARG A 30 4.78 30.87 13.11
CA ARG A 30 5.29 30.71 11.74
C ARG A 30 5.67 29.28 11.38
N THR A 31 5.80 28.39 12.35
CA THR A 31 6.07 26.96 12.08
C THR A 31 4.94 26.28 11.31
N TRP A 32 3.72 26.84 11.34
CA TRP A 32 2.59 26.38 10.52
C TRP A 32 2.69 26.74 9.03
N GLU A 33 3.65 27.57 8.63
CA GLU A 33 3.77 28.00 7.23
C GLU A 33 4.06 26.79 6.34
N GLY A 34 3.29 26.62 5.26
CA GLY A 34 3.37 25.44 4.41
C GLY A 34 2.78 24.16 5.03
N GLY A 35 2.13 24.27 6.20
CA GLY A 35 1.37 23.18 6.81
C GLY A 35 0.20 22.71 5.94
N LEU A 36 -0.20 21.45 6.11
CA LEU A 36 -1.29 20.85 5.33
C LEU A 36 -2.65 21.41 5.75
N VAL A 37 -3.54 21.56 4.77
CA VAL A 37 -4.97 21.74 5.04
C VAL A 37 -5.66 20.40 4.85
N SER A 38 -6.48 20.00 5.81
CA SER A 38 -7.29 18.77 5.77
C SER A 38 -8.76 19.07 6.05
N ILE A 39 -9.64 18.09 5.82
CA ILE A 39 -11.06 18.14 6.22
C ILE A 39 -11.31 16.95 7.15
N ASN A 40 -11.95 17.18 8.30
CA ASN A 40 -12.33 16.15 9.29
C ASN A 40 -11.20 15.17 9.70
N HIS A 41 -9.95 15.63 9.70
CA HIS A 41 -8.74 14.86 10.01
C HIS A 41 -8.48 13.68 9.06
N GLU A 42 -9.08 13.71 7.87
CA GLU A 42 -8.90 12.70 6.85
C GLU A 42 -7.86 13.12 5.80
N ASN A 43 -7.21 12.12 5.18
CA ASN A 43 -6.26 12.33 4.10
C ASN A 43 -6.97 12.71 2.78
N ASN A 44 -7.38 13.98 2.70
CA ASN A 44 -8.20 14.54 1.62
C ASN A 44 -7.37 15.20 0.52
N ASN A 45 -6.15 14.72 0.28
CA ASN A 45 -5.23 15.28 -0.72
C ASN A 45 -5.82 15.39 -2.12
N HIS A 46 -6.75 14.49 -2.49
CA HIS A 46 -7.45 14.50 -3.78
C HIS A 46 -8.57 15.55 -3.87
N LEU A 47 -9.13 15.99 -2.74
CA LEU A 47 -10.18 17.02 -2.66
C LEU A 47 -9.61 18.43 -2.47
N LEU A 48 -8.38 18.52 -1.97
CA LEU A 48 -7.78 19.79 -1.52
C LEU A 48 -6.64 20.27 -2.42
N ASN A 49 -6.31 19.58 -3.52
CA ASN A 49 -5.31 20.00 -4.52
C ASN A 49 -3.96 20.47 -3.94
N LYS A 50 -3.54 19.92 -2.80
CA LYS A 50 -2.35 20.36 -2.02
C LYS A 50 -2.47 21.76 -1.40
N ALA A 51 -3.66 22.23 -1.04
CA ALA A 51 -3.84 23.44 -0.27
C ALA A 51 -2.90 23.49 0.96
N ARG A 52 -2.33 24.67 1.19
CA ARG A 52 -1.36 24.93 2.25
C ARG A 52 -1.72 26.18 3.03
N ILE A 53 -1.27 26.21 4.27
CA ILE A 53 -1.28 27.38 5.12
C ILE A 53 -0.18 28.33 4.66
N SER A 54 -0.48 29.62 4.62
CA SER A 54 0.45 30.68 4.23
C SER A 54 0.09 32.01 4.89
N ASP A 55 0.97 33.01 4.76
CA ASP A 55 0.75 34.38 5.22
C ASP A 55 0.32 34.46 6.70
N LEU A 56 1.07 33.77 7.55
CA LEU A 56 0.80 33.72 8.97
C LEU A 56 1.09 35.06 9.68
N GLU A 57 0.15 35.50 10.51
CA GLU A 57 0.28 36.69 11.37
C GLU A 57 -0.25 36.37 12.77
N TYR A 58 0.49 36.78 13.81
CA TYR A 58 0.00 36.73 15.19
C TYR A 58 -0.46 38.12 15.61
N ASP A 59 -1.71 38.22 16.06
CA ASP A 59 -2.28 39.44 16.61
C ASP A 59 -2.11 39.44 18.15
N PRO A 60 -1.29 40.33 18.72
CA PRO A 60 -1.06 40.38 20.16
C PRO A 60 -2.26 40.89 20.97
N GLU A 61 -3.21 41.63 20.36
CA GLU A 61 -4.39 42.15 21.05
C GLU A 61 -5.44 41.05 21.23
N THR A 62 -5.76 40.35 20.15
CA THR A 62 -6.75 39.27 20.16
C THR A 62 -6.15 37.90 20.50
N LYS A 63 -4.82 37.78 20.48
CA LYS A 63 -4.05 36.54 20.68
C LYS A 63 -4.36 35.46 19.65
N LEU A 64 -4.85 35.86 18.48
CA LEU A 64 -5.18 34.98 17.37
C LEU A 64 -4.01 34.85 16.41
N VAL A 65 -3.84 33.64 15.87
CA VAL A 65 -2.99 33.41 14.70
C VAL A 65 -3.88 33.40 13.46
N TRP A 66 -3.60 34.30 12.53
CA TRP A 66 -4.26 34.45 11.24
C TRP A 66 -3.44 33.77 10.16
N ALA A 67 -4.12 33.13 9.21
CA ALA A 67 -3.49 32.56 8.03
C ALA A 67 -4.37 32.69 6.79
N THR A 68 -3.73 32.58 5.63
CA THR A 68 -4.33 32.37 4.32
C THR A 68 -4.22 30.90 3.93
N PHE A 69 -5.27 30.35 3.35
CA PHE A 69 -5.25 29.02 2.74
C PHE A 69 -5.20 29.17 1.23
N ASN A 70 -4.02 28.93 0.65
CA ASN A 70 -3.85 29.04 -0.80
C ASN A 70 -4.45 27.82 -1.50
N ASP A 71 -4.94 28.06 -2.73
CA ASP A 71 -5.42 27.01 -3.64
C ASP A 71 -6.54 26.13 -3.10
N LEU A 72 -7.38 26.66 -2.18
CA LEU A 72 -8.58 25.97 -1.73
C LEU A 72 -9.54 25.76 -2.90
N PRO A 73 -9.92 24.50 -3.21
CA PRO A 73 -10.91 24.23 -4.25
C PRO A 73 -12.28 24.81 -3.88
N GLN A 74 -13.08 25.17 -4.89
CA GLN A 74 -14.40 25.79 -4.68
C GLN A 74 -15.28 24.99 -3.73
N LYS A 75 -15.29 23.66 -3.86
CA LYS A 75 -16.07 22.78 -2.96
C LYS A 75 -15.69 22.92 -1.48
N THR A 76 -14.43 23.22 -1.19
CA THR A 76 -13.96 23.44 0.20
C THR A 76 -14.35 24.82 0.69
N LEU A 77 -14.33 25.83 -0.19
CA LEU A 77 -14.87 27.15 0.13
C LEU A 77 -16.39 27.08 0.38
N ASP A 78 -17.12 26.31 -0.42
CA ASP A 78 -18.55 26.06 -0.24
C ASP A 78 -18.81 25.37 1.10
N LEU A 79 -17.98 24.38 1.49
CA LEU A 79 -18.05 23.74 2.79
C LEU A 79 -17.88 24.75 3.93
N ILE A 80 -16.82 25.57 3.92
CA ILE A 80 -16.56 26.59 4.95
C ILE A 80 -17.75 27.56 5.10
N ASN A 81 -18.41 27.89 3.98
CA ASN A 81 -19.55 28.80 3.97
C ASN A 81 -20.89 28.12 4.26
N SER A 82 -20.94 26.79 4.33
CA SER A 82 -22.15 26.02 4.62
C SER A 82 -22.48 25.98 6.11
N ASP A 83 -23.72 25.61 6.43
CA ASP A 83 -24.17 25.39 7.80
C ASP A 83 -23.60 24.13 8.45
N PHE A 84 -22.94 23.27 7.66
CA PHE A 84 -22.25 22.09 8.18
C PHE A 84 -20.86 22.38 8.71
N TYR A 85 -20.33 23.60 8.53
CA TYR A 85 -19.02 23.96 9.02
C TYR A 85 -19.05 24.33 10.50
N GLU A 86 -18.25 23.61 11.30
CA GLU A 86 -18.26 23.66 12.76
C GLU A 86 -17.05 24.44 13.32
N GLY A 87 -15.93 24.51 12.59
CA GLY A 87 -14.73 25.23 13.02
C GLY A 87 -13.42 24.66 12.49
N VAL A 88 -12.32 24.87 13.22
CA VAL A 88 -10.97 24.41 12.83
C VAL A 88 -10.27 23.68 13.96
N SER A 89 -9.58 22.59 13.62
CA SER A 89 -8.61 21.91 14.50
C SER A 89 -7.19 22.08 13.97
N GLN A 90 -6.19 22.07 14.84
CA GLN A 90 -4.80 22.35 14.49
C GLN A 90 -3.98 21.13 14.82
N GLU A 91 -3.10 20.81 13.87
CA GLU A 91 -2.18 19.70 13.99
C GLU A 91 -0.84 20.28 14.43
N CYS A 92 -0.34 19.86 15.59
CA CYS A 92 0.91 20.36 16.17
C CYS A 92 1.71 19.22 16.76
N VAL A 93 3.02 19.21 16.50
CA VAL A 93 3.95 18.32 17.19
C VAL A 93 4.60 19.09 18.34
N PRO A 94 4.34 18.72 19.60
CA PRO A 94 5.00 19.35 20.74
C PRO A 94 6.50 18.98 20.77
N LEU A 95 7.35 19.98 21.00
CA LEU A 95 8.80 19.79 21.20
C LEU A 95 9.19 20.00 22.66
N GLU A 96 8.50 20.90 23.36
CA GLU A 96 8.66 21.15 24.78
C GLU A 96 7.29 21.41 25.42
N MET A 97 7.01 20.73 26.53
CA MET A 97 5.74 20.79 27.22
C MET A 97 5.92 21.05 28.72
N GLU A 98 5.00 21.83 29.28
CA GLU A 98 4.80 21.98 30.72
C GLU A 98 3.43 21.38 31.09
N GLY A 99 3.44 20.16 31.62
CA GLY A 99 2.21 19.37 31.74
C GLY A 99 1.63 19.10 30.34
N ARG A 100 0.40 19.56 30.07
CA ARG A 100 -0.22 19.48 28.73
C ARG A 100 -0.01 20.72 27.86
N LYS A 101 0.68 21.75 28.37
CA LYS A 101 0.81 23.04 27.69
C LYS A 101 2.04 23.04 26.79
N ILE A 102 1.86 23.37 25.52
CA ILE A 102 2.94 23.46 24.53
C ILE A 102 3.72 24.75 24.76
N LYS A 103 4.98 24.64 25.14
CA LYS A 103 5.92 25.77 25.28
C LYS A 103 6.67 26.03 23.98
N LYS A 104 7.02 24.96 23.27
CA LYS A 104 7.64 24.97 21.95
C LYS A 104 7.07 23.82 21.13
N GLY A 105 6.79 24.07 19.87
CA GLY A 105 6.18 23.08 19.00
C GLY A 105 6.45 23.37 17.53
N TYR A 106 5.97 22.47 16.69
CA TYR A 106 5.98 22.62 15.25
C TYR A 106 4.56 22.44 14.71
N GLY A 107 4.03 23.50 14.11
CA GLY A 107 2.76 23.47 13.40
C GLY A 107 2.82 22.61 12.14
N THR A 108 1.95 21.61 12.04
CA THR A 108 1.94 20.67 10.90
C THR A 108 0.79 20.90 9.95
N GLY A 109 -0.32 21.46 10.43
CA GLY A 109 -1.49 21.68 9.61
C GLY A 109 -2.69 22.25 10.35
N ALA A 110 -3.76 22.44 9.59
CA ALA A 110 -5.07 22.86 10.05
C ALA A 110 -6.15 22.06 9.34
N THR A 111 -7.11 21.59 10.11
CA THR A 111 -8.24 20.80 9.65
C THR A 111 -9.49 21.66 9.67
N LEU A 112 -10.16 21.78 8.54
CA LEU A 112 -11.51 22.29 8.45
C LEU A 112 -12.48 21.21 8.96
N VAL A 113 -13.27 21.53 9.97
CA VAL A 113 -14.15 20.55 10.61
C VAL A 113 -15.59 20.84 10.28
N SER A 114 -16.32 19.78 9.94
CA SER A 114 -17.72 19.80 9.59
C SER A 114 -18.51 18.74 10.36
N TYR A 115 -19.82 18.98 10.51
CA TYR A 115 -20.74 18.05 11.16
C TYR A 115 -20.62 16.63 10.57
N PRO A 116 -20.64 15.56 11.40
CA PRO A 116 -20.93 15.54 12.84
C PRO A 116 -19.69 15.68 13.75
N TYR A 117 -18.53 16.03 13.20
CA TYR A 117 -17.29 16.12 13.96
C TYR A 117 -17.21 17.43 14.74
N LYS A 118 -16.45 17.42 15.85
CA LYS A 118 -16.25 18.59 16.71
C LYS A 118 -14.84 19.17 16.50
N PRO A 119 -14.71 20.49 16.29
CA PRO A 119 -13.41 21.12 16.15
C PRO A 119 -12.71 21.33 17.49
N ALA A 120 -11.41 21.55 17.43
CA ALA A 120 -10.60 21.97 18.57
C ALA A 120 -10.89 23.44 18.96
N ALA A 121 -11.24 24.29 17.99
CA ALA A 121 -11.89 25.57 18.27
C ALA A 121 -13.07 25.85 17.35
N THR A 122 -14.08 26.42 17.97
CA THR A 122 -15.30 26.88 17.33
C THR A 122 -15.20 28.37 16.98
N PRO A 123 -16.04 28.87 16.05
CA PRO A 123 -16.13 30.29 15.72
C PRO A 123 -16.33 31.22 16.93
N GLU A 124 -16.97 30.76 18.00
CA GLU A 124 -17.16 31.54 19.24
C GLU A 124 -15.84 31.85 19.95
N MET A 125 -14.80 31.04 19.74
CA MET A 125 -13.45 31.29 20.23
C MET A 125 -12.67 32.31 19.36
N GLY A 126 -13.30 32.84 18.30
CA GLY A 126 -12.67 33.73 17.32
C GLY A 126 -11.85 33.00 16.25
N VAL A 127 -11.76 31.66 16.33
CA VAL A 127 -11.00 30.79 15.42
C VAL A 127 -11.95 30.12 14.44
N GLY A 128 -11.56 30.00 13.18
CA GLY A 128 -12.42 29.37 12.17
C GLY A 128 -13.61 30.24 11.76
N VAL A 129 -13.70 31.49 12.19
CA VAL A 129 -14.81 32.36 11.79
C VAL A 129 -14.91 32.37 10.27
N ARG A 130 -16.13 32.16 9.75
CA ARG A 130 -16.39 32.08 8.31
C ARG A 130 -15.87 33.37 7.66
N PRO A 131 -15.04 33.29 6.60
CA PRO A 131 -14.74 34.46 5.82
C PRO A 131 -16.07 34.88 5.22
N SER A 132 -16.70 35.93 5.74
CA SER A 132 -17.91 36.49 5.12
C SER A 132 -17.62 36.60 3.62
N THR A 133 -18.59 36.29 2.76
CA THR A 133 -18.44 36.20 1.29
C THR A 133 -18.00 37.51 0.61
N GLY A 134 -17.48 38.48 1.37
CA GLY A 134 -16.52 39.46 0.92
C GLY A 134 -15.64 40.09 2.01
N SER A 135 -15.39 39.52 3.20
CA SER A 135 -14.60 40.21 4.23
C SER A 135 -14.05 39.31 5.34
N MET A 136 -12.84 38.82 5.13
CA MET A 136 -11.87 38.68 6.23
C MET A 136 -10.49 39.15 5.79
N MET A 137 -10.16 38.95 4.51
CA MET A 137 -9.14 39.75 3.82
C MET A 137 -9.66 41.16 3.48
N ALA A 138 -10.93 41.36 3.13
CA ALA A 138 -11.38 42.67 2.62
C ALA A 138 -11.50 43.78 3.69
N ALA A 139 -11.80 43.49 4.97
CA ALA A 139 -11.76 44.53 6.00
C ALA A 139 -10.31 44.98 6.30
N THR A 140 -9.36 44.04 6.30
CA THR A 140 -7.92 44.29 6.51
C THR A 140 -7.24 44.86 5.25
N LEU A 141 -7.71 44.52 4.04
CA LEU A 141 -7.27 45.10 2.77
C LEU A 141 -7.93 46.46 2.48
N ALA A 142 -9.20 46.68 2.81
CA ALA A 142 -9.88 47.96 2.57
C ALA A 142 -9.39 49.07 3.52
N SER A 143 -8.93 48.71 4.72
CA SER A 143 -8.25 49.65 5.62
C SER A 143 -6.82 49.98 5.17
N LYS A 144 -6.16 49.08 4.42
CA LYS A 144 -4.81 49.25 3.86
C LYS A 144 -4.79 49.81 2.41
N TYR A 145 -5.84 49.62 1.61
CA TYR A 145 -5.94 49.99 0.18
C TYR A 145 -7.38 50.39 -0.22
N PRO A 146 -7.77 51.67 -0.06
CA PRO A 146 -9.17 52.12 -0.08
C PRO A 146 -9.87 52.17 -1.46
N GLN A 147 -9.22 51.76 -2.56
CA GLN A 147 -9.75 51.90 -3.92
C GLN A 147 -10.69 50.77 -4.41
N TYR A 148 -11.03 49.77 -3.61
CA TYR A 148 -11.94 48.68 -4.01
C TYR A 148 -13.18 48.58 -3.10
N LYS A 149 -14.38 48.79 -3.65
CA LYS A 149 -15.68 48.60 -2.99
C LYS A 149 -16.33 47.30 -3.47
N THR A 150 -16.83 46.46 -2.56
CA THR A 150 -17.62 45.26 -2.88
C THR A 150 -18.96 45.31 -2.14
N GLY A 151 -20.06 45.38 -2.90
CA GLY A 151 -21.43 45.23 -2.39
C GLY A 151 -21.87 43.77 -2.42
N GLY A 152 -22.65 43.34 -1.43
CA GLY A 152 -23.23 41.99 -1.35
C GLY A 152 -24.64 41.93 -1.92
N GLU A 153 -24.93 40.88 -2.69
CA GLU A 153 -26.27 40.51 -3.15
C GLU A 153 -27.09 39.81 -2.05
N LYS A 154 -28.42 39.88 -2.20
CA LYS A 154 -29.42 39.32 -1.27
C LYS A 154 -29.50 37.79 -1.35
N THR A 155 -29.79 37.17 -0.22
CA THR A 155 -30.10 35.74 -0.01
C THR A 155 -31.28 35.28 -0.88
N PRO A 156 -31.27 34.06 -1.48
CA PRO A 156 -32.42 33.53 -2.23
C PRO A 156 -33.54 33.01 -1.30
N GLU A 157 -34.79 33.21 -1.70
CA GLU A 157 -36.02 32.93 -0.91
C GLU A 157 -36.54 31.47 -0.92
N ASN A 158 -35.74 30.47 -1.30
CA ASN A 158 -36.21 29.07 -1.36
C ASN A 158 -35.47 28.17 -0.36
N GLU A 159 -35.90 28.17 0.90
CA GLU A 159 -35.57 27.09 1.84
C GLU A 159 -36.50 25.89 1.61
N PRO A 160 -35.95 24.66 1.51
CA PRO A 160 -36.76 23.45 1.41
C PRO A 160 -37.58 23.25 2.68
N THR A 161 -38.83 22.82 2.51
CA THR A 161 -39.75 22.57 3.62
C THR A 161 -39.30 21.37 4.45
N ILE A 162 -39.68 21.33 5.73
CA ILE A 162 -39.34 20.25 6.68
C ILE A 162 -39.68 18.85 6.13
N ASP A 163 -40.73 18.73 5.31
CA ASP A 163 -41.14 17.45 4.74
C ASP A 163 -40.26 17.00 3.55
N GLU A 164 -39.68 17.93 2.79
CA GLU A 164 -38.67 17.64 1.76
C GLU A 164 -37.37 17.14 2.40
N LEU A 165 -36.99 17.73 3.54
CA LEU A 165 -35.84 17.27 4.33
C LEU A 165 -36.05 15.86 4.89
N LYS A 166 -37.25 15.53 5.40
CA LYS A 166 -37.57 14.17 5.86
C LYS A 166 -37.50 13.14 4.73
N SER A 167 -38.03 13.48 3.55
CA SER A 167 -37.98 12.59 2.38
C SER A 167 -36.53 12.33 1.94
N THR A 168 -35.70 13.37 1.96
CA THR A 168 -34.27 13.25 1.67
C THR A 168 -33.55 12.36 2.68
N ILE A 169 -33.85 12.52 3.98
CA ILE A 169 -33.28 11.68 5.05
C ILE A 169 -33.66 10.21 4.88
N GLU A 170 -34.91 9.90 4.56
CA GLU A 170 -35.34 8.51 4.35
C GLU A 170 -34.70 7.89 3.10
N THR A 171 -34.52 8.68 2.04
CA THR A 171 -33.77 8.24 0.85
C THR A 171 -32.32 7.92 1.19
N LEU A 172 -31.64 8.82 1.91
CA LEU A 172 -30.24 8.63 2.34
C LEU A 172 -30.07 7.45 3.30
N LYS A 173 -31.06 7.17 4.16
CA LYS A 173 -31.04 5.97 5.02
C LYS A 173 -31.13 4.69 4.19
N SER A 174 -32.02 4.67 3.18
CA SER A 174 -32.17 3.52 2.29
C SER A 174 -30.90 3.28 1.47
N GLU A 175 -30.30 4.34 0.92
CA GLU A 175 -29.03 4.25 0.19
C GLU A 175 -27.89 3.77 1.10
N ASN A 176 -27.80 4.26 2.34
CA ASN A 176 -26.82 3.78 3.31
C ASN A 176 -27.00 2.30 3.66
N ALA A 177 -28.23 1.82 3.81
CA ALA A 177 -28.51 0.41 4.06
C ALA A 177 -28.02 -0.45 2.89
N LYS A 178 -28.31 -0.02 1.66
CA LYS A 178 -27.87 -0.72 0.44
C LYS A 178 -26.34 -0.73 0.30
N LEU A 179 -25.68 0.40 0.53
CA LEU A 179 -24.22 0.49 0.50
C LEU A 179 -23.55 -0.40 1.54
N ARG A 180 -24.16 -0.55 2.73
CA ARG A 180 -23.68 -1.48 3.76
C ARG A 180 -23.80 -2.94 3.32
N GLU A 181 -24.91 -3.31 2.70
CA GLU A 181 -25.08 -4.67 2.16
C GLU A 181 -24.09 -4.95 1.02
N ASP A 182 -23.87 -3.99 0.12
CA ASP A 182 -22.90 -4.09 -0.97
C ASP A 182 -21.47 -4.23 -0.44
N LEU A 183 -21.12 -3.51 0.63
CA LEU A 183 -19.82 -3.64 1.33
C LEU A 183 -19.63 -5.05 1.89
N ILE A 184 -20.62 -5.57 2.63
CA ILE A 184 -20.56 -6.93 3.20
C ILE A 184 -20.42 -7.98 2.09
N ALA A 185 -21.12 -7.82 0.97
CA ALA A 185 -21.02 -8.73 -0.17
C ALA A 185 -19.64 -8.68 -0.84
N LYS A 186 -19.07 -7.48 -0.99
CA LYS A 186 -17.71 -7.30 -1.52
C LYS A 186 -16.65 -7.87 -0.61
N ASP A 187 -16.75 -7.65 0.70
CA ASP A 187 -15.80 -8.19 1.69
C ASP A 187 -15.77 -9.73 1.64
N LYS A 188 -16.93 -10.39 1.60
CA LYS A 188 -17.01 -11.86 1.42
C LYS A 188 -16.38 -12.33 0.11
N THR A 189 -16.55 -11.55 -0.96
CA THR A 189 -15.98 -11.88 -2.28
C THR A 189 -14.45 -11.75 -2.27
N ILE A 190 -13.93 -10.69 -1.63
CA ILE A 190 -12.50 -10.46 -1.46
C ILE A 190 -11.90 -11.57 -0.60
N GLU A 191 -12.51 -11.89 0.54
CA GLU A 191 -12.08 -12.97 1.44
C GLU A 191 -11.97 -14.30 0.68
N SER A 192 -13.02 -14.71 -0.04
CA SER A 192 -12.99 -15.94 -0.84
C SER A 192 -11.93 -15.94 -1.96
N THR A 193 -11.68 -14.78 -2.58
CA THR A 193 -10.69 -14.66 -3.66
C THR A 193 -9.27 -14.74 -3.11
N VAL A 194 -9.00 -14.06 -1.99
CA VAL A 194 -7.70 -14.08 -1.31
C VAL A 194 -7.41 -15.48 -0.78
N GLU A 195 -8.37 -16.14 -0.13
CA GLU A 195 -8.19 -17.52 0.35
C GLU A 195 -7.83 -18.49 -0.78
N LYS A 196 -8.53 -18.41 -1.93
CA LYS A 196 -8.22 -19.23 -3.11
C LYS A 196 -6.82 -18.95 -3.65
N ALA A 197 -6.45 -17.66 -3.77
CA ALA A 197 -5.14 -17.28 -4.27
C ALA A 197 -4.01 -17.74 -3.34
N VAL A 198 -4.18 -17.59 -2.02
CA VAL A 198 -3.23 -18.05 -1.01
C VAL A 198 -3.08 -19.57 -1.06
N LYS A 199 -4.19 -20.30 -1.15
CA LYS A 199 -4.16 -21.76 -1.27
C LYS A 199 -3.39 -22.22 -2.50
N ILE A 200 -3.66 -21.64 -3.67
CA ILE A 200 -2.94 -21.96 -4.92
C ILE A 200 -1.44 -21.65 -4.80
N ALA A 201 -1.10 -20.50 -4.19
CA ALA A 201 0.29 -20.11 -4.00
C ALA A 201 1.04 -21.07 -3.07
N LEU A 202 0.42 -21.49 -1.96
CA LEU A 202 0.98 -22.47 -1.02
C LEU A 202 1.15 -23.85 -1.69
N GLU A 203 0.12 -24.35 -2.37
CA GLU A 203 0.18 -25.63 -3.09
C GLU A 203 1.27 -25.62 -4.18
N SER A 204 1.40 -24.51 -4.92
CA SER A 204 2.47 -24.35 -5.91
C SER A 204 3.85 -24.28 -5.27
N HIS A 205 3.99 -23.64 -4.11
CA HIS A 205 5.24 -23.56 -3.38
C HIS A 205 5.67 -24.95 -2.89
N ASP A 206 4.76 -25.69 -2.25
CA ASP A 206 5.02 -27.03 -1.73
C ASP A 206 5.39 -28.01 -2.85
N LYS A 207 4.69 -27.92 -4.00
CA LYS A 207 5.03 -28.71 -5.19
C LYS A 207 6.45 -28.43 -5.67
N ARG A 208 6.83 -27.15 -5.82
CA ARG A 208 8.20 -26.77 -6.22
C ARG A 208 9.25 -27.22 -5.23
N GLN A 209 8.96 -27.14 -3.93
CA GLN A 209 9.88 -27.56 -2.89
C GLN A 209 10.10 -29.07 -2.92
N LYS A 210 9.03 -29.85 -3.16
CA LYS A 210 9.09 -31.29 -3.35
C LYS A 210 9.88 -31.66 -4.61
N GLU A 211 9.62 -31.02 -5.73
CA GLU A 211 10.36 -31.23 -7.00
C GLU A 211 11.84 -30.90 -6.84
N ALA A 212 12.19 -29.80 -6.16
CA ALA A 212 13.57 -29.45 -5.86
C ALA A 212 14.25 -30.47 -4.94
N SER A 213 13.53 -30.99 -3.94
CA SER A 213 14.04 -32.05 -3.06
C SER A 213 14.30 -33.34 -3.85
N GLU A 214 13.34 -33.77 -4.67
CA GLU A 214 13.45 -34.97 -5.50
C GLU A 214 14.57 -34.87 -6.54
N TYR A 215 14.78 -33.69 -7.11
CA TYR A 215 15.89 -33.37 -8.01
C TYR A 215 17.23 -33.46 -7.27
N ASN A 216 17.36 -32.80 -6.12
CA ASN A 216 18.60 -32.80 -5.34
C ASN A 216 18.98 -34.20 -4.84
N GLU A 217 18.00 -35.02 -4.44
CA GLU A 217 18.23 -36.41 -4.08
C GLU A 217 18.73 -37.24 -5.27
N ALA A 218 18.13 -37.07 -6.45
CA ALA A 218 18.56 -37.75 -7.66
C ALA A 218 19.98 -37.35 -8.07
N VAL A 219 20.30 -36.05 -8.01
CA VAL A 219 21.66 -35.54 -8.27
C VAL A 219 22.66 -36.13 -7.29
N LYS A 220 22.32 -36.17 -6.00
CA LYS A 220 23.17 -36.76 -4.97
C LYS A 220 23.42 -38.25 -5.22
N GLU A 221 22.40 -39.00 -5.59
CA GLU A 221 22.53 -40.41 -5.96
C GLU A 221 23.47 -40.58 -7.17
N LEU A 222 23.24 -39.85 -8.26
CA LEU A 222 24.08 -39.92 -9.46
C LEU A 222 25.54 -39.53 -9.16
N SER A 223 25.77 -38.45 -8.42
CA SER A 223 27.10 -37.97 -8.04
C SER A 223 27.90 -39.02 -7.27
N SER A 224 27.23 -39.88 -6.50
CA SER A 224 27.87 -40.95 -5.74
C SER A 224 28.52 -42.02 -6.64
N PHE A 225 27.99 -42.20 -7.86
CA PHE A 225 28.50 -43.12 -8.88
C PHE A 225 29.49 -42.46 -9.85
N MET A 226 29.50 -41.13 -9.95
CA MET A 226 30.35 -40.35 -10.87
C MET A 226 31.58 -39.71 -10.20
N LYS A 227 32.06 -40.28 -9.09
CA LYS A 227 33.25 -39.75 -8.38
C LYS A 227 34.47 -39.70 -9.32
N GLY A 228 35.11 -38.53 -9.45
CA GLY A 228 36.23 -38.30 -10.35
C GLY A 228 35.84 -37.97 -11.81
N LYS A 229 34.55 -37.76 -12.08
CA LYS A 229 33.98 -37.34 -13.36
C LYS A 229 33.10 -36.09 -13.19
N GLU A 230 33.53 -35.16 -12.33
CA GLU A 230 32.74 -33.98 -11.96
C GLU A 230 32.36 -33.13 -13.18
N LYS A 231 33.27 -33.00 -14.15
CA LYS A 231 33.02 -32.22 -15.37
C LYS A 231 31.92 -32.81 -16.25
N GLU A 232 31.85 -34.13 -16.35
CA GLU A 232 30.81 -34.84 -17.13
C GLU A 232 29.44 -34.73 -16.43
N LEU A 233 29.45 -34.78 -15.09
CA LEU A 233 28.25 -34.57 -14.27
C LEU A 233 27.73 -33.13 -14.43
N ASP A 234 28.61 -32.13 -14.37
CA ASP A 234 28.24 -30.72 -14.51
C ASP A 234 27.69 -30.42 -15.92
N GLU A 235 28.30 -30.98 -16.97
CA GLU A 235 27.79 -30.87 -18.35
C GLU A 235 26.39 -31.48 -18.47
N PHE A 236 26.17 -32.68 -17.92
CA PHE A 236 24.85 -33.33 -17.93
C PHE A 236 23.79 -32.54 -17.15
N LEU A 237 24.12 -31.99 -15.98
CA LEU A 237 23.18 -31.20 -15.17
C LEU A 237 22.91 -29.81 -15.76
N SER A 238 23.81 -29.27 -16.59
CA SER A 238 23.64 -27.98 -17.25
C SER A 238 22.46 -27.96 -18.24
N GLU A 239 22.09 -29.13 -18.78
CA GLU A 239 20.92 -29.32 -19.65
C GLU A 239 19.59 -29.38 -18.88
N LYS A 240 19.63 -29.27 -17.54
CA LYS A 240 18.45 -29.32 -16.64
C LYS A 240 17.56 -30.57 -16.86
N PRO A 241 18.13 -31.79 -16.85
CA PRO A 241 17.36 -33.02 -17.00
C PRO A 241 16.36 -33.20 -15.84
N SER A 242 15.22 -33.84 -16.08
CA SER A 242 14.26 -34.10 -14.99
C SER A 242 14.81 -35.09 -13.95
N ALA A 243 14.30 -35.05 -12.71
CA ALA A 243 14.72 -35.97 -11.64
C ALA A 243 14.59 -37.45 -12.04
N GLY A 244 13.59 -37.79 -12.86
CA GLY A 244 13.41 -39.15 -13.39
C GLY A 244 14.54 -39.59 -14.33
N ILE A 245 15.01 -38.70 -15.21
CA ILE A 245 16.14 -38.96 -16.11
C ILE A 245 17.43 -39.14 -15.31
N ILE A 246 17.65 -38.31 -14.29
CA ILE A 246 18.82 -38.41 -13.40
C ILE A 246 18.80 -39.77 -12.67
N ARG A 247 17.66 -40.20 -12.12
CA ARG A 247 17.53 -41.50 -11.45
C ARG A 247 17.74 -42.69 -12.39
N ALA A 248 17.18 -42.63 -13.61
CA ALA A 248 17.39 -43.67 -14.61
C ALA A 248 18.87 -43.81 -14.97
N THR A 249 19.57 -42.67 -15.11
CA THR A 249 21.01 -42.64 -15.36
C THR A 249 21.81 -43.22 -14.20
N ALA A 250 21.47 -42.87 -12.96
CA ALA A 250 22.10 -43.44 -11.76
C ALA A 250 21.88 -44.96 -11.67
N ALA A 251 20.68 -45.45 -11.97
CA ALA A 251 20.36 -46.87 -12.00
C ALA A 251 21.17 -47.64 -13.05
N ALA A 252 21.33 -47.08 -14.26
CA ALA A 252 22.15 -47.67 -15.32
C ALA A 252 23.64 -47.74 -14.93
N MET A 253 24.16 -46.69 -14.29
CA MET A 253 25.54 -46.70 -13.76
C MET A 253 25.71 -47.75 -12.67
N LYS A 254 24.77 -47.83 -11.72
CA LYS A 254 24.77 -48.84 -10.66
C LYS A 254 24.76 -50.26 -11.22
N ALA A 255 23.96 -50.55 -12.24
CA ALA A 255 23.92 -51.84 -12.92
C ALA A 255 25.25 -52.17 -13.63
N THR A 256 25.87 -51.17 -14.25
CA THR A 256 27.16 -51.32 -14.94
C THR A 256 28.28 -51.62 -13.94
N VAL A 257 28.35 -50.90 -12.82
CA VAL A 257 29.31 -51.16 -11.73
C VAL A 257 29.10 -52.55 -11.13
N ALA A 258 27.85 -52.98 -10.94
CA ALA A 258 27.54 -54.32 -10.43
C ALA A 258 27.97 -55.44 -11.42
N SER A 259 27.87 -55.20 -12.74
CA SER A 259 28.30 -56.16 -13.75
C SER A 259 29.82 -56.36 -13.83
N HIS A 260 30.62 -55.33 -13.50
CA HIS A 260 32.08 -55.39 -13.48
C HIS A 260 32.67 -56.07 -12.23
N ILE A 261 31.88 -56.21 -11.15
CA ILE A 261 32.31 -56.94 -9.95
C ILE A 261 32.14 -58.47 -10.13
N GLY A 262 31.43 -58.93 -11.18
CA GLY A 262 31.09 -60.34 -11.39
C GLY A 262 31.85 -61.10 -12.49
N THR A 263 32.73 -60.47 -13.27
CA THR A 263 33.42 -61.14 -14.40
C THR A 263 34.93 -60.98 -14.34
N GLY A 264 35.55 -61.67 -13.37
CA GLY A 264 37.00 -61.88 -13.30
C GLY A 264 37.37 -63.33 -13.59
N GLY A 265 37.51 -63.66 -14.88
CA GLY A 265 37.99 -64.95 -15.35
C GLY A 265 38.44 -64.93 -16.82
N GLY A 266 39.68 -64.47 -17.06
CA GLY A 266 40.52 -64.93 -18.17
C GLY A 266 40.51 -64.16 -19.50
N GLY A 267 41.55 -63.33 -19.69
CA GLY A 267 42.46 -63.35 -20.86
C GLY A 267 41.98 -62.93 -22.27
N GLY A 268 42.74 -62.02 -22.87
CA GLY A 268 42.89 -61.94 -24.34
C GLY A 268 42.81 -60.52 -24.91
N GLY A 269 43.96 -59.99 -25.35
CA GLY A 269 44.08 -58.68 -25.98
C GLY A 269 43.47 -58.57 -27.38
N GLY A 270 43.26 -57.34 -27.85
CA GLY A 270 42.88 -57.06 -29.24
C GLY A 270 42.47 -55.62 -29.49
N SER A 271 43.34 -54.90 -30.19
CA SER A 271 43.18 -53.76 -31.11
C SER A 271 41.89 -52.93 -31.11
N GLY A 272 42.09 -51.62 -31.11
CA GLY A 272 41.07 -50.60 -31.28
C GLY A 272 40.26 -50.69 -32.58
N GLY A 273 39.07 -50.07 -32.51
CA GLY A 273 38.19 -49.80 -33.64
C GLY A 273 37.33 -48.58 -33.32
N GLY A 274 37.54 -47.50 -34.07
CA GLY A 274 36.70 -46.30 -34.02
C GLY A 274 35.31 -46.62 -34.56
N GLY A 275 34.31 -46.59 -33.69
CA GLY A 275 32.89 -46.63 -34.06
C GLY A 275 32.27 -45.26 -33.85
N LYS A 276 31.69 -44.68 -34.90
CA LYS A 276 30.88 -43.46 -34.81
C LYS A 276 29.83 -43.62 -33.71
N VAL A 277 29.80 -42.67 -32.77
CA VAL A 277 28.78 -42.60 -31.73
C VAL A 277 27.43 -42.43 -32.41
N LYS A 278 26.62 -43.49 -32.42
CA LYS A 278 25.20 -43.42 -32.77
C LYS A 278 24.52 -42.51 -31.75
N SER A 279 23.58 -41.66 -32.19
CA SER A 279 22.86 -40.73 -31.32
C SER A 279 22.36 -41.43 -30.05
N THR A 280 22.43 -40.76 -28.91
CA THR A 280 22.04 -41.24 -27.57
C THR A 280 20.70 -41.98 -27.52
N TYR A 281 19.77 -41.64 -28.43
CA TYR A 281 18.50 -42.35 -28.62
C TYR A 281 18.63 -43.82 -29.06
N GLU A 282 19.54 -44.15 -30.00
CA GLU A 282 19.75 -45.53 -30.44
C GLU A 282 20.50 -46.36 -29.40
N ALA A 283 21.39 -45.73 -28.62
CA ALA A 283 22.13 -46.40 -27.55
C ALA A 283 21.26 -46.75 -26.34
N GLY A 284 20.18 -46.00 -26.10
CA GLY A 284 19.25 -46.23 -24.99
C GLY A 284 18.16 -47.27 -25.27
N LYS A 285 17.88 -47.59 -26.54
CA LYS A 285 16.73 -48.41 -26.94
C LYS A 285 16.72 -49.82 -26.33
N ASP A 286 17.88 -50.45 -26.25
CA ASP A 286 18.02 -51.78 -25.66
C ASP A 286 17.86 -51.75 -24.13
N VAL A 287 18.21 -50.60 -23.50
CA VAL A 287 18.09 -50.36 -22.06
C VAL A 287 16.64 -50.08 -21.66
N TYR A 288 15.90 -49.30 -22.45
CA TYR A 288 14.47 -49.06 -22.23
C TYR A 288 13.64 -50.34 -22.35
N THR A 289 13.99 -51.18 -23.34
CA THR A 289 13.34 -52.48 -23.55
C THR A 289 13.64 -53.46 -22.41
N ALA A 290 14.88 -53.48 -21.90
CA ALA A 290 15.26 -54.29 -20.75
C ALA A 290 14.62 -53.83 -19.42
N ALA A 291 14.27 -52.55 -19.31
CA ALA A 291 13.56 -51.97 -18.17
C ALA A 291 12.03 -52.12 -18.23
N GLY A 292 11.50 -52.72 -19.31
CA GLY A 292 10.05 -52.90 -19.51
C GLY A 292 9.30 -51.60 -19.79
N ILE A 293 10.00 -50.54 -20.18
CA ILE A 293 9.43 -49.22 -20.48
C ILE A 293 9.05 -49.20 -21.96
N THR A 294 7.78 -48.97 -22.24
CA THR A 294 7.27 -48.91 -23.62
C THR A 294 7.51 -47.53 -24.25
N PRO A 295 7.55 -47.42 -25.59
CA PRO A 295 7.53 -46.12 -26.26
C PRO A 295 6.35 -45.25 -25.84
N GLU A 296 5.19 -45.84 -25.52
CA GLU A 296 4.03 -45.09 -24.99
C GLU A 296 4.29 -44.50 -23.59
N ASP A 297 5.08 -45.17 -22.74
CA ASP A 297 5.48 -44.63 -21.44
C ASP A 297 6.39 -43.41 -21.58
N LEU A 298 7.23 -43.37 -22.63
CA LEU A 298 8.12 -42.24 -22.91
C LEU A 298 7.37 -41.00 -23.43
N GLU A 299 6.33 -41.19 -24.26
CA GLU A 299 5.45 -40.09 -24.69
C GLU A 299 4.69 -39.47 -23.52
N LYS A 300 4.28 -40.28 -22.53
CA LYS A 300 3.57 -39.80 -21.34
C LYS A 300 4.42 -38.88 -20.45
N TYR A 301 5.75 -39.02 -20.48
CA TYR A 301 6.69 -38.15 -19.74
C TYR A 301 7.26 -37.00 -20.58
N GLY A 302 7.07 -37.01 -21.90
CA GLY A 302 7.47 -35.92 -22.80
C GLY A 302 6.38 -34.88 -23.08
N GLY A 303 5.11 -35.19 -22.79
CA GLY A 303 3.95 -34.33 -23.09
C GLY A 303 3.55 -33.33 -22.00
N LEU A 304 4.49 -32.56 -21.45
CA LEU A 304 4.17 -31.34 -20.67
C LEU A 304 4.73 -30.11 -21.37
N GLU A 305 4.18 -29.83 -22.55
CA GLU A 305 4.00 -28.46 -23.07
C GLU A 305 2.53 -28.30 -23.50
N GLU A 306 1.67 -28.01 -22.52
CA GLU A 306 0.74 -26.87 -22.41
C GLU A 306 0.09 -26.86 -21.02
#